data_AF-A0A8T4KW11-F1
#
_entry.id   AF-A0A8T4KW11-F1
#
_cell.length_a   1.000
_cell.length_b   1.000
_cell.length_c   1.000
_cell.angle_alpha   90.00
_cell.angle_beta   90.00
_cell.angle_gamma   90.00
#
_symmetry.space_group_name_H-M   'P 1'
#
loop_
_entity.id
_entity.type
_entity.pdbx_description
1 polymer ?
#
loop_
_entity_poly.entity_id
_entity_poly.type
_entity_poly.pdbx_seq_one_letter_code
_entity_poly.pdbx_strand_id
1 'polypeptide(L)'
;MPAKILDSYFLTADNVKVEVEIAEIEAEFVRQYLLNLPEYGPGTQALLQNLKASIITDSAIKAERMLDPKFIKELKEKFTEKASKLLEKELPKASAEIRSTLIGLLLHEMLGLGKIEFLLNDGNLEEMVINSALEPVWVYHKKFGWLKTNIFITPDSEIQNFANIIARRVGKQITTLNPLLDAHLITGDRANATLFPISTRGNTITIRRFRRDPWTVTDFIDNKTASAEIMALVWLAIQYELNILISGGTGSGKTSMLNVFTPFIQANNRIISIEDSVSGTSEIVFEHDGKTTKTTVGGLIDNLIEDDSISDVSLENFEGIKILSSSKAGLIEWKEPSHFIRHKVKKDLLAITLKSGRQIEVTPNHSLFTLGNDAKISALNGSEIKDGSWLAVPRALGWKGGKVVFDLRKSMSAFEDCFVKSIEIAPLLKESRRELNYLFGKNNVCHAIKTGNASVEMILQLQKAPSAGFICSRLGTKIPFEIEVDEDLACFAGLWLADGCYDRNSVLMSVVEPEARKTIERIAERLVF
;
A
#
# COMPACT_ATOMS: atom_id res chain seq x y z
N MET A 1 25.31 31.38 -27.09
CA MET A 1 24.78 32.42 -26.18
C MET A 1 25.52 32.28 -24.85
N PRO A 2 25.73 33.35 -24.06
CA PRO A 2 26.45 33.21 -22.80
C PRO A 2 25.64 32.31 -21.86
N ALA A 3 26.20 31.14 -21.55
CA ALA A 3 25.67 30.23 -20.55
C ALA A 3 26.52 30.38 -19.30
N LYS A 4 25.88 30.62 -18.15
CA LYS A 4 26.56 30.66 -16.85
C LYS A 4 26.42 29.30 -16.20
N ILE A 5 27.52 28.56 -16.09
CA ILE A 5 27.54 27.28 -15.40
C ILE A 5 27.42 27.53 -13.89
N LEU A 6 26.45 26.88 -13.25
CA LEU A 6 26.13 26.96 -11.83
C LEU A 6 26.70 25.78 -11.05
N ASP A 7 26.75 24.60 -11.68
CA ASP A 7 27.25 23.35 -11.09
C ASP A 7 27.70 22.40 -12.20
N SER A 8 28.67 21.53 -11.93
CA SER A 8 29.02 20.44 -12.84
C SER A 8 29.48 19.20 -12.08
N TYR A 9 29.12 18.03 -12.60
CA TYR A 9 29.49 16.75 -12.02
C TYR A 9 29.53 15.64 -13.06
N PHE A 10 30.22 14.54 -12.75
CA PHE A 10 30.23 13.35 -13.59
C PHE A 10 29.24 12.32 -13.09
N LEU A 11 28.55 11.68 -14.02
CA LEU A 11 27.76 10.47 -13.76
C LEU A 11 28.29 9.31 -14.59
N THR A 12 28.02 8.09 -14.14
CA THR A 12 28.41 6.87 -14.83
C THR A 12 27.22 5.92 -14.94
N ALA A 13 26.93 5.47 -16.15
CA ALA A 13 25.87 4.49 -16.44
C ALA A 13 26.42 3.43 -17.41
N ASP A 14 26.32 2.13 -17.04
CA ASP A 14 26.90 0.99 -17.77
C ASP A 14 28.34 1.25 -18.31
N ASN A 15 29.22 1.75 -17.44
CA ASN A 15 30.63 2.12 -17.72
C ASN A 15 30.84 3.32 -18.66
N VAL A 16 29.78 4.04 -19.03
CA VAL A 16 29.86 5.29 -19.78
C VAL A 16 29.87 6.45 -18.80
N LYS A 17 31.00 7.15 -18.71
CA LYS A 17 31.16 8.36 -17.90
C LYS A 17 30.80 9.57 -18.74
N VAL A 18 29.87 10.39 -18.25
CA VAL A 18 29.42 11.62 -18.92
C VAL A 18 29.41 12.77 -17.93
N GLU A 19 29.60 13.96 -18.45
CA GLU A 19 29.54 15.19 -17.66
C GLU A 19 28.13 15.78 -17.72
N VAL A 20 27.68 16.31 -16.59
CA VAL A 20 26.46 17.08 -16.46
C VAL A 20 26.83 18.49 -16.04
N GLU A 21 26.27 19.47 -16.73
CA GLU A 21 26.39 20.87 -16.36
C GLU A 21 24.99 21.44 -16.08
N ILE A 22 24.85 22.12 -14.95
CA ILE A 22 23.66 22.91 -14.64
C ILE A 22 23.96 24.35 -15.03
N ALA A 23 23.22 24.90 -16.00
CA ALA A 23 23.51 26.20 -16.55
C ALA A 23 22.30 27.15 -16.52
N GLU A 24 22.57 28.43 -16.36
CA GLU A 24 21.62 29.51 -16.60
C GLU A 24 21.89 30.10 -17.98
N ILE A 25 20.90 30.06 -18.86
CA ILE A 25 20.98 30.61 -20.21
C ILE A 25 20.02 31.79 -20.28
N GLU A 26 20.54 32.97 -20.61
CA GLU A 26 19.81 34.25 -20.54
C GLU A 26 18.51 34.27 -21.37
N ALA A 27 18.45 33.50 -22.46
CA ALA A 27 17.29 33.39 -23.33
C ALA A 27 16.21 32.40 -22.84
N GLU A 28 16.48 31.64 -21.78
CA GLU A 28 15.60 30.59 -21.26
C GLU A 28 15.01 31.02 -19.91
N PHE A 29 13.72 30.73 -19.71
CA PHE A 29 13.00 31.09 -18.48
C PHE A 29 13.28 30.12 -17.31
N VAL A 30 14.02 29.04 -17.58
CA VAL A 30 14.41 28.01 -16.61
C VAL A 30 15.89 27.66 -16.79
N ARG A 31 16.50 27.22 -15.69
CA ARG A 31 17.84 26.62 -15.71
C ARG A 31 17.83 25.33 -16.53
N GLN A 32 18.98 25.03 -17.11
CA GLN A 32 19.16 23.89 -18.00
C GLN A 32 19.97 22.80 -17.31
N TYR A 33 19.63 21.55 -17.63
CA TYR A 33 20.39 20.35 -17.34
C TYR A 33 21.05 19.90 -18.65
N LEU A 34 22.35 20.14 -18.79
CA LEU A 34 23.09 19.83 -20.02
C LEU A 34 23.82 18.50 -19.82
N LEU A 35 23.34 17.46 -20.51
CA LEU A 35 24.02 16.17 -20.56
C LEU A 35 25.05 16.20 -21.71
N ASN A 36 26.33 16.19 -21.37
CA ASN A 36 27.42 16.23 -22.33
C ASN A 36 27.76 14.79 -22.77
N LEU A 37 27.05 14.34 -23.80
CA LEU A 37 27.33 13.07 -24.47
C LEU A 37 28.48 13.23 -25.47
N PRO A 38 29.35 12.23 -25.61
CA PRO A 38 30.39 12.24 -26.64
C PRO A 38 29.75 12.29 -28.04
N GLU A 39 30.12 13.28 -28.84
CA GLU A 39 29.70 13.39 -30.24
C GLU A 39 30.63 12.57 -31.14
N TYR A 40 30.03 11.95 -32.16
CA TYR A 40 30.77 11.16 -33.14
C TYR A 40 30.50 11.69 -34.54
N GLY A 41 31.52 11.60 -35.40
CA GLY A 41 31.37 11.97 -36.81
C GLY A 41 30.35 11.06 -37.54
N PRO A 42 29.81 11.52 -38.68
CA PRO A 42 28.74 10.83 -39.41
C PRO A 42 29.11 9.40 -39.83
N GLY A 43 30.39 9.12 -40.12
CA GLY A 43 30.86 7.78 -40.44
C GLY A 43 30.77 6.80 -39.26
N THR A 44 31.13 7.26 -38.05
CA THR A 44 30.99 6.45 -36.83
C THR A 44 29.53 6.23 -36.49
N GLN A 45 28.69 7.25 -36.64
CA GLN A 45 27.24 7.13 -36.40
C GLN A 45 26.59 6.13 -37.36
N ALA A 46 26.93 6.17 -38.65
CA ALA A 46 26.45 5.20 -39.64
C ALA A 46 26.91 3.77 -39.32
N LEU A 47 28.16 3.60 -38.87
CA LEU A 47 28.69 2.31 -38.43
C LEU A 47 27.90 1.77 -37.23
N LEU A 48 27.64 2.59 -36.21
CA LEU A 48 26.85 2.19 -35.03
C LEU A 48 25.43 1.79 -35.41
N GLN A 49 24.79 2.52 -36.34
CA GLN A 49 23.45 2.16 -36.85
C GLN A 49 23.45 0.83 -37.59
N ASN A 50 24.44 0.58 -38.44
CA ASN A 50 24.60 -0.71 -39.14
C ASN A 50 24.83 -1.86 -38.16
N LEU A 51 25.63 -1.63 -37.12
CA LEU A 51 25.91 -2.58 -36.07
C LEU A 51 24.62 -2.92 -35.29
N LYS A 52 23.83 -1.90 -34.94
CA LYS A 52 22.50 -2.06 -34.33
C LYS A 52 21.58 -2.91 -35.20
N ALA A 53 21.47 -2.60 -36.50
CA ALA A 53 20.63 -3.35 -37.44
C ALA A 53 21.05 -4.83 -37.56
N SER A 54 22.35 -5.10 -37.70
CA SER A 54 22.89 -6.46 -37.81
C SER A 54 22.61 -7.31 -36.56
N ILE A 55 22.63 -6.71 -35.38
CA ILE A 55 22.38 -7.46 -34.13
C ILE A 55 20.90 -7.76 -33.94
N ILE A 56 19.99 -6.84 -34.32
CA ILE A 56 18.54 -7.07 -34.25
C ILE A 56 18.15 -8.28 -35.11
N THR A 57 18.74 -8.43 -36.31
CA THR A 57 18.45 -9.56 -37.21
C THR A 57 18.89 -10.91 -36.65
N ASP A 58 20.02 -10.96 -35.93
CA ASP A 58 20.56 -12.20 -35.35
C ASP A 58 19.89 -12.61 -34.04
N SER A 59 19.11 -11.74 -33.41
CA SER A 59 18.53 -11.97 -32.09
C SER A 59 17.00 -11.82 -32.11
N ALA A 60 16.32 -12.84 -32.63
CA ALA A 60 14.87 -13.01 -32.48
C ALA A 60 14.54 -13.35 -31.00
N ILE A 61 14.63 -12.35 -30.13
CA ILE A 61 14.34 -12.50 -28.71
C ILE A 61 12.82 -12.51 -28.53
N LYS A 62 12.28 -13.65 -28.06
CA LYS A 62 10.88 -13.73 -27.64
C LYS A 62 10.67 -12.85 -26.39
N ALA A 63 9.65 -12.00 -26.44
CA ALA A 63 9.35 -11.00 -25.40
C ALA A 63 9.16 -11.62 -24.00
N GLU A 64 8.67 -12.87 -23.91
CA GLU A 64 8.42 -13.58 -22.65
C GLU A 64 9.69 -13.80 -21.80
N ARG A 65 10.88 -13.87 -22.41
CA ARG A 65 12.14 -14.09 -21.67
C ARG A 65 12.78 -12.81 -21.14
N MET A 66 12.33 -11.63 -21.57
CA MET A 66 12.89 -10.34 -21.12
C MET A 66 12.56 -9.98 -19.67
N LEU A 67 11.72 -10.77 -18.99
CA LEU A 67 11.40 -10.63 -17.58
C LEU A 67 12.42 -11.29 -16.64
N ASP A 68 13.29 -12.18 -17.15
CA ASP A 68 14.31 -12.85 -16.35
C ASP A 68 15.59 -11.98 -16.23
N PRO A 69 15.95 -11.49 -15.03
CA PRO A 69 17.16 -10.69 -14.82
C PRO A 69 18.43 -11.41 -15.26
N LYS A 70 18.48 -12.74 -15.13
CA LYS A 70 19.62 -13.56 -15.53
C LYS A 70 19.76 -13.60 -17.05
N PHE A 71 18.64 -13.73 -17.76
CA PHE A 71 18.62 -13.67 -19.22
C PHE A 71 19.03 -12.29 -19.76
N ILE A 72 18.56 -11.18 -19.16
CA ILE A 72 19.00 -9.83 -19.56
C ILE A 72 20.50 -9.67 -19.36
N LYS A 73 21.04 -10.17 -18.25
CA LYS A 73 22.48 -10.15 -17.99
C LYS A 73 23.26 -10.93 -19.05
N GLU A 74 22.84 -12.16 -19.35
CA GLU A 74 23.46 -12.98 -20.40
C GLU A 74 23.36 -12.35 -21.80
N LEU A 75 22.24 -11.66 -22.10
CA LEU A 75 22.09 -10.88 -23.33
C LEU A 75 23.05 -9.70 -23.39
N LYS A 76 23.19 -8.92 -22.31
CA LYS A 76 24.15 -7.82 -22.23
C LYS A 76 25.59 -8.32 -22.44
N GLU A 77 25.95 -9.45 -21.84
CA GLU A 77 27.28 -10.06 -21.99
C GLU A 77 27.54 -10.50 -23.45
N LYS A 78 26.63 -11.28 -24.05
CA LYS A 78 26.74 -11.71 -25.46
C LYS A 78 26.79 -10.52 -26.42
N PHE A 79 25.98 -9.50 -26.17
CA PHE A 79 25.96 -8.27 -26.95
C PHE A 79 27.32 -7.57 -26.90
N THR A 80 27.84 -7.38 -25.68
CA THR A 80 29.12 -6.71 -25.42
C THR A 80 30.26 -7.42 -26.15
N GLU A 81 30.30 -8.76 -26.08
CA GLU A 81 31.32 -9.56 -26.75
C GLU A 81 31.28 -9.40 -28.28
N LYS A 82 30.09 -9.47 -28.88
CA LYS A 82 29.91 -9.33 -30.34
C LYS A 82 30.23 -7.90 -30.80
N ALA A 83 29.75 -6.89 -30.10
CA ALA A 83 30.01 -5.49 -30.40
C ALA A 83 31.50 -5.17 -30.27
N SER A 84 32.19 -5.70 -29.25
CA SER A 84 33.63 -5.54 -29.08
C SER A 84 34.42 -6.09 -30.26
N LYS A 85 34.16 -7.33 -30.70
CA LYS A 85 34.84 -7.94 -31.87
C LYS A 85 34.63 -7.14 -33.15
N LEU A 86 33.42 -6.60 -33.36
CA LEU A 86 33.10 -5.85 -34.57
C LEU A 86 33.72 -4.45 -34.56
N LEU A 87 33.69 -3.75 -33.42
CA LEU A 87 34.34 -2.44 -33.27
C LEU A 87 35.87 -2.53 -33.33
N GLU A 88 36.47 -3.62 -32.88
CA GLU A 88 37.91 -3.87 -33.08
C GLU A 88 38.29 -3.96 -34.55
N LYS A 89 37.45 -4.62 -35.35
CA LYS A 89 37.65 -4.78 -36.79
C LYS A 89 37.43 -3.47 -37.57
N GLU A 90 36.34 -2.77 -37.28
CA GLU A 90 35.91 -1.59 -38.05
C GLU A 90 36.55 -0.28 -37.55
N LEU A 91 36.95 -0.21 -36.27
CA LEU A 91 37.64 0.95 -35.65
C LEU A 91 38.98 0.53 -34.99
N PRO A 92 39.96 0.03 -35.75
CA PRO A 92 41.21 -0.47 -35.20
C PRO A 92 42.06 0.61 -34.52
N LYS A 93 41.87 1.89 -34.88
CA LYS A 93 42.57 3.05 -34.31
C LYS A 93 41.92 3.64 -33.06
N ALA A 94 40.70 3.23 -32.69
CA ALA A 94 40.04 3.72 -31.49
C ALA A 94 40.67 3.08 -30.22
N SER A 95 40.81 3.87 -29.15
CA SER A 95 41.28 3.35 -27.86
C SER A 95 40.25 2.38 -27.26
N ALA A 96 40.70 1.51 -26.34
CA ALA A 96 39.82 0.59 -25.62
C ALA A 96 38.71 1.35 -24.85
N GLU A 97 39.02 2.51 -24.30
CA GLU A 97 38.07 3.39 -23.59
C GLU A 97 36.98 3.92 -24.52
N ILE A 98 37.33 4.38 -25.72
CA ILE A 98 36.37 4.85 -26.73
C ILE A 98 35.46 3.69 -27.16
N ARG A 99 36.03 2.50 -27.40
CA ARG A 99 35.23 1.31 -27.76
C ARG A 99 34.27 0.93 -26.64
N SER A 100 34.73 0.91 -25.39
CA SER A 100 33.88 0.63 -24.23
C SER A 100 32.74 1.62 -24.10
N THR A 101 33.03 2.91 -24.29
CA THR A 101 32.02 3.99 -24.31
C THR A 101 30.97 3.76 -25.39
N LEU A 102 31.40 3.44 -26.62
CA LEU A 102 30.51 3.17 -27.75
C LEU A 102 29.61 1.95 -27.49
N ILE A 103 30.17 0.89 -26.90
CA ILE A 103 29.40 -0.31 -26.53
C ILE A 103 28.35 0.01 -25.47
N GLY A 104 28.69 0.79 -24.44
CA GLY A 104 27.74 1.19 -23.41
C GLY A 104 26.59 2.04 -23.97
N LEU A 105 26.88 2.98 -24.87
CA LEU A 105 25.84 3.75 -25.57
C LEU A 105 24.92 2.87 -26.42
N LEU A 106 25.50 1.92 -27.17
CA LEU A 106 24.74 0.93 -27.93
C LEU A 106 23.85 0.05 -27.04
N LEU A 107 24.37 -0.38 -25.88
CA LEU A 107 23.60 -1.14 -24.90
C LEU A 107 22.39 -0.33 -24.39
N HIS A 108 22.59 0.94 -24.05
CA HIS A 108 21.49 1.82 -23.64
C HIS A 108 20.45 1.99 -24.75
N GLU A 109 20.85 2.12 -26.01
CA GLU A 109 19.93 2.27 -27.13
C GLU A 109 19.19 0.98 -27.53
N MET A 110 19.77 -0.19 -27.27
CA MET A 110 19.20 -1.47 -27.73
C MET A 110 18.44 -2.21 -26.64
N LEU A 111 18.93 -2.16 -25.40
CA LEU A 111 18.38 -2.89 -24.26
C LEU A 111 17.85 -1.95 -23.16
N GLY A 112 18.20 -0.67 -23.23
CA GLY A 112 17.82 0.39 -22.28
C GLY A 112 16.77 1.35 -22.82
N LEU A 113 16.64 2.48 -22.13
CA LEU A 113 15.82 3.64 -22.52
C LEU A 113 16.66 4.74 -23.20
N GLY A 114 17.69 4.34 -23.95
CA GLY A 114 18.59 5.24 -24.67
C GLY A 114 19.27 6.27 -23.76
N LYS A 115 19.24 7.54 -24.17
CA LYS A 115 19.87 8.66 -23.44
C LYS A 115 19.26 8.89 -22.05
N ILE A 116 18.04 8.39 -21.80
CA ILE A 116 17.35 8.56 -20.52
C ILE A 116 17.99 7.70 -19.42
N GLU A 117 18.69 6.62 -19.77
CA GLU A 117 19.42 5.79 -18.79
C GLU A 117 20.40 6.62 -17.95
N PHE A 118 21.00 7.67 -18.52
CA PHE A 118 21.85 8.61 -17.78
C PHE A 118 21.07 9.40 -16.72
N LEU A 119 19.87 9.90 -17.06
CA LEU A 119 19.00 10.60 -16.13
C LEU A 119 18.49 9.68 -15.01
N LEU A 120 18.19 8.42 -15.33
CA LEU A 120 17.76 7.41 -14.35
C LEU A 120 18.87 6.95 -13.41
N ASN A 121 20.13 7.10 -13.82
CA ASN A 121 21.29 6.83 -12.97
C ASN A 121 21.77 8.05 -12.17
N ASP A 122 21.26 9.25 -12.46
CA ASP A 122 21.65 10.46 -11.74
C ASP A 122 20.98 10.55 -10.36
N GLY A 123 21.73 10.31 -9.28
CA GLY A 123 21.22 10.38 -7.91
C GLY A 123 20.70 11.76 -7.48
N ASN A 124 20.94 12.83 -8.25
CA ASN A 124 20.48 14.18 -7.94
C ASN A 124 19.08 14.51 -8.47
N LEU A 125 18.48 13.60 -9.26
CA LEU A 125 17.14 13.78 -9.84
C LEU A 125 16.08 13.00 -9.05
N GLU A 126 14.93 13.63 -8.81
CA GLU A 126 13.76 13.02 -8.15
C GLU A 126 12.64 12.68 -9.14
N GLU A 127 12.55 13.43 -10.24
CA GLU A 127 11.52 13.25 -11.23
C GLU A 127 12.07 13.53 -12.63
N MET A 128 11.57 12.81 -13.62
CA MET A 128 11.86 13.02 -15.03
C MET A 128 10.57 12.90 -15.83
N VAL A 129 10.37 13.82 -16.76
CA VAL A 129 9.14 13.97 -17.53
C VAL A 129 9.47 14.14 -19.01
N ILE A 130 8.89 13.29 -19.82
CA ILE A 130 8.78 13.43 -21.27
C ILE A 130 7.35 13.84 -21.56
N ASN A 131 7.15 15.10 -21.97
CA ASN A 131 5.80 15.60 -22.27
C ASN A 131 5.39 15.37 -23.73
N SER A 132 6.35 15.40 -24.66
CA SER A 132 6.14 15.05 -26.08
C SER A 132 7.48 14.91 -26.79
N ALA A 133 7.46 14.40 -28.03
CA ALA A 133 8.65 14.40 -28.88
C ALA A 133 9.08 15.80 -29.39
N LEU A 134 8.21 16.81 -29.27
CA LEU A 134 8.46 18.16 -29.79
C LEU A 134 9.22 19.05 -28.82
N GLU A 135 9.37 18.61 -27.57
CA GLU A 135 10.07 19.35 -26.53
C GLU A 135 11.12 18.45 -25.85
N PRO A 136 12.14 19.06 -25.23
CA PRO A 136 13.13 18.28 -24.53
C PRO A 136 12.54 17.66 -23.26
N VAL A 137 13.22 16.63 -22.76
CA VAL A 137 12.92 16.03 -21.46
C VAL A 137 13.11 17.06 -20.35
N TRP A 138 12.25 17.04 -19.34
CA TRP A 138 12.33 17.84 -18.13
C TRP A 138 12.71 16.99 -16.93
N VAL A 139 13.43 17.56 -15.98
CA VAL A 139 13.82 16.86 -14.75
C VAL A 139 13.66 17.75 -13.54
N TYR A 140 13.34 17.15 -12.39
CA TYR A 140 13.36 17.81 -11.10
C TYR A 140 14.65 17.46 -10.36
N HIS A 141 15.54 18.44 -10.22
CA HIS A 141 16.81 18.31 -9.53
C HIS A 141 16.68 18.74 -8.06
N LYS A 142 17.15 17.91 -7.13
CA LYS A 142 17.05 18.11 -5.67
C LYS A 142 17.43 19.52 -5.20
N LYS A 143 18.51 20.07 -5.77
CA LYS A 143 19.06 21.39 -5.43
C LYS A 143 18.47 22.55 -6.24
N PHE A 144 18.07 22.31 -7.49
CA PHE A 144 17.81 23.38 -8.46
C PHE A 144 16.35 23.46 -8.93
N GLY A 145 15.51 22.51 -8.52
CA GLY A 145 14.11 22.40 -8.92
C GLY A 145 13.95 21.89 -10.34
N TRP A 146 12.93 22.37 -11.05
CA TRP A 146 12.68 22.01 -12.44
C TRP A 146 13.76 22.57 -13.37
N LEU A 147 14.33 21.67 -14.18
CA LEU A 147 15.34 21.96 -15.19
C LEU A 147 14.87 21.41 -16.53
N LYS A 148 15.14 22.18 -17.59
CA LYS A 148 14.96 21.75 -18.98
C LYS A 148 16.24 21.06 -19.46
N THR A 149 16.14 19.89 -20.08
CA THR A 149 17.34 19.17 -20.57
C THR A 149 17.68 19.55 -22.02
N ASN A 150 18.86 19.15 -22.50
CA ASN A 150 19.23 19.15 -23.92
C ASN A 150 18.84 17.85 -24.66
N ILE A 151 18.04 16.96 -24.03
CA ILE A 151 17.71 15.64 -24.57
C ILE A 151 16.33 15.68 -25.21
N PHE A 152 16.26 15.32 -26.49
CA PHE A 152 15.01 15.12 -27.22
C PHE A 152 14.81 13.64 -27.52
N ILE A 153 13.56 13.18 -27.39
CA ILE A 153 13.17 11.81 -27.73
C ILE A 153 12.31 11.87 -28.99
N THR A 154 12.96 11.68 -30.13
CA THR A 154 12.36 11.79 -31.45
C THR A 154 12.69 10.57 -32.30
N PRO A 155 11.73 10.05 -33.09
CA PRO A 155 10.33 10.47 -33.21
C PRO A 155 9.45 10.04 -32.03
N ASP A 156 8.18 10.45 -32.01
CA ASP A 156 7.20 10.11 -30.94
C ASP A 156 7.00 8.61 -30.73
N SER A 157 7.26 7.79 -31.76
CA SER A 157 7.27 6.33 -31.66
C SER A 157 8.39 5.79 -30.76
N GLU A 158 9.47 6.56 -30.54
CA GLU A 158 10.53 6.19 -29.60
C GLU A 158 10.05 6.32 -28.15
N ILE A 159 9.23 7.33 -27.85
CA ILE A 159 8.58 7.46 -26.54
C ILE A 159 7.63 6.28 -26.31
N GLN A 160 6.86 5.89 -27.34
CA GLN A 160 6.04 4.69 -27.28
C GLN A 160 6.88 3.42 -27.05
N ASN A 161 8.04 3.31 -27.71
CA ASN A 161 8.98 2.20 -27.50
C ASN A 161 9.49 2.16 -26.06
N PHE A 162 9.84 3.31 -25.47
CA PHE A 162 10.26 3.38 -24.07
C PHE A 162 9.15 2.97 -23.11
N ALA A 163 7.92 3.44 -23.32
CA ALA A 163 6.77 3.02 -22.54
C ALA A 163 6.56 1.50 -22.64
N ASN A 164 6.72 0.91 -23.84
CA ASN A 164 6.66 -0.52 -24.06
C ASN A 164 7.78 -1.30 -23.36
N ILE A 165 9.00 -0.77 -23.32
CA ILE A 165 10.12 -1.39 -22.59
C ILE A 165 9.83 -1.37 -21.09
N ILE A 166 9.37 -0.22 -20.56
CA ILE A 166 8.99 -0.05 -19.15
C ILE A 166 7.89 -1.06 -18.78
N ALA A 167 6.79 -1.10 -19.55
CA ALA A 167 5.67 -2.00 -19.32
C ALA A 167 6.14 -3.47 -19.33
N ARG A 168 6.91 -3.87 -20.35
CA ARG A 168 7.44 -5.24 -20.45
C ARG A 168 8.31 -5.64 -19.26
N ARG A 169 9.15 -4.75 -18.73
CA ARG A 169 10.01 -5.04 -17.57
C ARG A 169 9.22 -5.31 -16.28
N VAL A 170 7.99 -4.79 -16.19
CA VAL A 170 7.11 -4.96 -15.01
C VAL A 170 5.97 -5.94 -15.26
N GLY A 171 6.00 -6.68 -16.38
CA GLY A 171 4.95 -7.64 -16.74
C GLY A 171 3.64 -7.02 -17.22
N LYS A 172 3.63 -5.73 -17.57
CA LYS A 172 2.47 -5.02 -18.14
C LYS A 172 2.61 -4.83 -19.65
N GLN A 173 1.53 -4.38 -20.28
CA GLN A 173 1.52 -3.96 -21.68
C GLN A 173 0.90 -2.57 -21.80
N ILE A 174 1.39 -1.77 -22.74
CA ILE A 174 0.83 -0.48 -23.12
C ILE A 174 0.68 -0.48 -24.64
N THR A 175 -0.48 -0.11 -25.16
CA THR A 175 -0.77 -0.16 -26.59
C THR A 175 -1.62 1.04 -27.00
N THR A 176 -1.88 1.24 -28.29
CA THR A 176 -2.82 2.30 -28.71
C THR A 176 -4.26 2.03 -28.23
N LEU A 177 -4.61 0.75 -27.96
CA LEU A 177 -5.91 0.38 -27.38
C LEU A 177 -5.96 0.54 -25.86
N ASN A 178 -4.83 0.31 -25.19
CA ASN A 178 -4.62 0.52 -23.75
C ASN A 178 -3.48 1.53 -23.55
N PRO A 179 -3.74 2.83 -23.77
CA PRO A 179 -2.71 3.86 -23.90
C PRO A 179 -2.22 4.40 -22.56
N LEU A 180 -2.67 3.87 -21.43
CA LEU A 180 -2.27 4.30 -20.10
C LEU A 180 -1.34 3.26 -19.48
N LEU A 181 -0.41 3.71 -18.66
CA LEU A 181 0.46 2.84 -17.88
C LEU A 181 0.73 3.49 -16.54
N ASP A 182 0.50 2.76 -15.46
CA ASP A 182 0.99 3.08 -14.12
C ASP A 182 1.73 1.86 -13.59
N ALA A 183 3.00 2.02 -13.23
CA ALA A 183 3.92 0.92 -12.99
C ALA A 183 4.91 1.24 -11.86
N HIS A 184 5.25 0.21 -11.08
CA HIS A 184 6.40 0.23 -10.19
C HIS A 184 7.56 -0.49 -10.88
N LEU A 185 8.65 0.24 -11.12
CA LEU A 185 9.86 -0.31 -11.71
C LEU A 185 10.53 -1.26 -10.72
N ILE A 186 11.39 -2.14 -11.23
CA ILE A 186 12.21 -3.07 -10.42
C ILE A 186 13.08 -2.30 -9.40
N THR A 187 13.41 -1.04 -9.69
CA THR A 187 14.13 -0.14 -8.78
C THR A 187 13.28 0.43 -7.64
N GLY A 188 11.97 0.18 -7.63
CA GLY A 188 10.98 0.77 -6.73
C GLY A 188 10.36 2.07 -7.25
N ASP A 189 10.99 2.74 -8.22
CA ASP A 189 10.52 3.98 -8.85
C ASP A 189 9.13 3.82 -9.47
N ARG A 190 8.32 4.89 -9.48
CA ARG A 190 7.00 4.88 -10.13
C ARG A 190 7.11 5.47 -11.53
N ALA A 191 6.62 4.74 -12.52
CA ALA A 191 6.53 5.19 -13.89
C ALA A 191 5.07 5.31 -14.31
N ASN A 192 4.73 6.43 -14.93
CA ASN A 192 3.47 6.65 -15.62
C ASN A 192 3.75 6.93 -17.10
N ALA A 193 2.93 6.42 -18.01
CA ALA A 193 2.99 6.78 -19.41
C ALA A 193 1.59 6.92 -20.01
N THR A 194 1.44 7.83 -20.98
CA THR A 194 0.20 8.03 -21.73
C THR A 194 0.50 8.14 -23.21
N LEU A 195 -0.12 7.29 -24.04
CA LEU A 195 0.03 7.28 -25.49
C LEU A 195 -1.11 8.02 -26.21
N PHE A 196 -0.89 8.35 -27.48
CA PHE A 196 -1.95 8.69 -28.42
C PHE A 196 -2.96 7.52 -28.53
N PRO A 197 -4.28 7.78 -28.59
CA PRO A 197 -4.94 9.08 -28.76
C PRO A 197 -5.24 9.89 -27.49
N ILE A 198 -5.00 9.33 -26.29
CA ILE A 198 -5.31 10.03 -25.03
C ILE A 198 -4.41 11.25 -24.85
N SER A 199 -3.11 11.10 -25.13
CA SER A 199 -2.20 12.23 -25.21
C SER A 199 -2.20 12.84 -26.61
N THR A 200 -3.05 13.85 -26.82
CA THR A 200 -3.24 14.51 -28.12
C THR A 200 -2.03 15.32 -28.59
N ARG A 201 -1.07 15.63 -27.71
CA ARG A 201 0.13 16.43 -28.01
C ARG A 201 1.40 15.60 -28.14
N GLY A 202 1.28 14.26 -28.21
CA GLY A 202 2.41 13.33 -28.29
C GLY A 202 2.48 12.43 -27.05
N ASN A 203 3.15 11.30 -27.17
CA ASN A 203 3.26 10.33 -26.09
C ASN A 203 4.04 10.92 -24.90
N THR A 204 3.64 10.56 -23.68
CA THR A 204 4.23 11.09 -22.43
C THR A 204 4.75 9.96 -21.55
N ILE A 205 5.79 10.26 -20.77
CA ILE A 205 6.31 9.38 -19.70
C ILE A 205 6.71 10.25 -18.52
N THR A 206 6.29 9.89 -17.32
CA THR A 206 6.76 10.49 -16.06
C THR A 206 7.35 9.40 -15.18
N ILE A 207 8.60 9.57 -14.73
CA ILE A 207 9.24 8.66 -13.78
C ILE A 207 9.55 9.44 -12.50
N ARG A 208 8.90 9.03 -11.41
CA ARG A 208 9.10 9.55 -10.07
C ARG A 208 9.97 8.59 -9.29
N ARG A 209 11.12 9.08 -8.85
CA ARG A 209 12.15 8.25 -8.25
C ARG A 209 12.00 8.20 -6.74
N PHE A 210 12.13 7.01 -6.18
CA PHE A 210 12.34 6.89 -4.75
C PHE A 210 13.81 7.18 -4.44
N ARG A 211 14.02 7.93 -3.37
CA ARG A 211 15.37 8.20 -2.90
C ARG A 211 16.01 6.87 -2.49
N ARG A 212 17.11 6.49 -3.15
CA ARG A 212 17.84 5.25 -2.86
C ARG A 212 18.48 5.27 -1.47
N ASP A 213 18.84 6.46 -1.00
CA ASP A 213 19.30 6.70 0.36
C ASP A 213 18.19 7.37 1.17
N PRO A 214 17.58 6.68 2.16
CA PRO A 214 16.56 7.27 3.01
C PRO A 214 17.08 8.53 3.71
N TRP A 215 16.20 9.50 3.95
CA TRP A 215 16.57 10.64 4.79
C TRP A 215 16.94 10.16 6.20
N THR A 216 18.02 10.71 6.74
CA THR A 216 18.43 10.50 8.12
C THR A 216 18.02 11.68 9.00
N VAL A 217 18.09 11.47 10.31
CA VAL A 217 17.85 12.53 11.30
C VAL A 217 18.86 13.68 11.11
N THR A 218 20.13 13.34 10.87
CA THR A 218 21.19 14.34 10.64
C THR A 218 20.91 15.17 9.39
N ASP A 219 20.43 14.54 8.31
CA ASP A 219 20.05 15.28 7.11
C ASP A 219 18.92 16.29 7.36
N PHE A 220 17.92 15.92 8.19
CA PHE A 220 16.81 16.78 8.56
C PHE A 220 17.24 17.96 9.45
N ILE A 221 18.30 17.78 10.24
CA ILE A 221 18.92 18.85 11.02
C ILE A 221 19.71 19.79 10.09
N ASP A 222 20.55 19.22 9.23
CA ASP A 222 21.41 19.97 8.33
C ASP A 222 20.63 20.80 7.31
N ASN A 223 19.54 20.24 6.76
CA ASN A 223 18.67 20.93 5.82
C ASN A 223 17.61 21.83 6.50
N LYS A 224 17.65 21.94 7.83
CA LYS A 224 16.76 22.75 8.67
C LYS A 224 15.27 22.37 8.60
N THR A 225 14.96 21.13 8.24
CA THR A 225 13.59 20.58 8.33
C THR A 225 13.14 20.45 9.79
N ALA A 226 14.07 20.10 10.69
CA ALA A 226 13.82 20.11 12.13
C ALA A 226 15.09 20.47 12.89
N SER A 227 14.96 21.00 14.10
CA SER A 227 16.12 21.25 14.97
C SER A 227 16.55 19.99 15.72
N ALA A 228 17.80 19.98 16.20
CA ALA A 228 18.32 18.88 17.00
C ALA A 228 17.52 18.66 18.29
N GLU A 229 17.02 19.74 18.89
CA GLU A 229 16.20 19.70 20.11
C GLU A 229 14.85 19.02 19.86
N ILE A 230 14.20 19.30 18.73
CA ILE A 230 12.94 18.64 18.34
C ILE A 230 13.19 17.16 18.07
N MET A 231 14.27 16.83 17.37
CA MET A 231 14.62 15.43 17.10
C MET A 231 14.96 14.65 18.36
N ALA A 232 15.64 15.28 19.34
CA ALA A 232 15.88 14.68 20.65
C ALA A 232 14.59 14.46 21.45
N LEU A 233 13.65 15.42 21.40
CA LEU A 233 12.33 15.26 22.02
C LEU A 233 11.56 14.10 21.40
N VAL A 234 11.54 14.00 20.06
CA VAL A 234 10.88 12.90 19.35
C VAL A 234 11.54 11.56 19.66
N TRP A 235 12.88 11.52 19.72
CA TRP A 235 13.61 10.31 20.11
C TRP A 235 13.18 9.84 21.50
N LEU A 236 13.18 10.74 22.50
CA LEU A 236 12.69 10.41 23.84
C LEU A 236 11.24 9.92 23.78
N ALA A 237 10.38 10.57 23.00
CA ALA A 237 8.99 10.18 22.89
C ALA A 237 8.80 8.75 22.35
N ILE A 238 9.56 8.38 21.31
CA ILE A 238 9.56 7.02 20.76
C ILE A 238 10.15 6.02 21.76
N GLN A 239 11.22 6.41 22.44
CA GLN A 239 11.88 5.56 23.43
C GLN A 239 10.96 5.22 24.61
N TYR A 240 10.05 6.12 24.97
CA TYR A 240 8.99 5.92 25.97
C TYR A 240 7.65 5.49 25.37
N GLU A 241 7.64 5.00 24.12
CA GLU A 241 6.48 4.38 23.46
C GLU A 241 5.25 5.30 23.35
N LEU A 242 5.47 6.62 23.21
CA LEU A 242 4.40 7.56 22.93
C LEU A 242 3.88 7.41 21.50
N ASN A 243 2.56 7.57 21.34
CA ASN A 243 1.93 7.57 20.02
C ASN A 243 2.23 8.89 19.29
N ILE A 244 2.73 8.80 18.06
CA ILE A 244 3.11 9.96 17.24
C ILE A 244 2.35 9.89 15.90
N LEU A 245 1.67 10.98 15.54
CA LEU A 245 1.01 11.16 14.24
C LEU A 245 1.74 12.23 13.44
N ILE A 246 2.15 11.89 12.22
CA ILE A 246 2.78 12.83 11.28
C ILE A 246 1.74 13.28 10.26
N SER A 247 1.42 14.57 10.26
CA SER A 247 0.39 15.17 9.41
C SER A 247 0.96 16.27 8.49
N GLY A 248 0.24 16.59 7.41
CA GLY A 248 0.70 17.53 6.38
C GLY A 248 0.07 17.27 5.01
N GLY A 249 0.21 18.22 4.08
CA GLY A 249 -0.30 18.12 2.71
C GLY A 249 0.35 17.00 1.88
N THR A 250 -0.22 16.67 0.72
CA THR A 250 0.41 15.72 -0.22
C THR A 250 1.76 16.25 -0.69
N GLY A 251 2.80 15.41 -0.69
CA GLY A 251 4.16 15.83 -1.07
C GLY A 251 4.94 16.61 0.00
N SER A 252 4.37 16.85 1.19
CA SER A 252 5.05 17.58 2.28
C SER A 252 6.15 16.78 3.01
N GLY A 253 6.43 15.54 2.60
CA GLY A 253 7.46 14.71 3.23
C GLY A 253 7.01 13.88 4.44
N LYS A 254 5.70 13.70 4.69
CA LYS A 254 5.19 12.89 5.82
C LYS A 254 5.84 11.51 5.94
N THR A 255 5.82 10.73 4.86
CA THR A 255 6.40 9.38 4.82
C THR A 255 7.92 9.43 5.01
N SER A 256 8.59 10.46 4.50
CA SER A 256 10.02 10.68 4.74
C SER A 256 10.31 10.95 6.20
N MET A 257 9.51 11.77 6.87
CA MET A 257 9.66 12.07 8.30
C MET A 257 9.34 10.85 9.17
N LEU A 258 8.36 10.03 8.79
CA LEU A 258 8.09 8.75 9.45
C LEU A 258 9.32 7.83 9.37
N ASN A 259 9.91 7.69 8.18
CA ASN A 259 11.10 6.88 7.97
C ASN A 259 12.30 7.40 8.77
N VAL A 260 12.48 8.72 8.86
CA VAL A 260 13.53 9.36 9.68
C VAL A 260 13.39 9.00 11.17
N PHE A 261 12.17 8.78 11.66
CA PHE A 261 11.92 8.43 13.06
C PHE A 261 12.15 6.95 13.37
N THR A 262 12.09 6.07 12.37
CA THR A 262 12.21 4.61 12.59
C THR A 262 13.49 4.17 13.31
N PRO A 263 14.68 4.78 13.11
CA PRO A 263 15.89 4.40 13.82
C PRO A 263 15.86 4.71 15.33
N PHE A 264 14.92 5.57 15.79
CA PHE A 264 14.74 5.83 17.22
C PHE A 264 14.00 4.72 17.96
N ILE A 265 13.40 3.76 17.23
CA ILE A 265 12.74 2.60 17.82
C ILE A 265 13.82 1.67 18.38
N GLN A 266 13.64 1.22 19.64
CA GLN A 266 14.62 0.34 20.28
C GLN A 266 14.72 -1.01 19.54
N ALA A 267 15.93 -1.52 19.37
CA ALA A 267 16.19 -2.71 18.57
C ALA A 267 15.51 -4.00 19.09
N ASN A 268 15.13 -4.03 20.36
CA ASN A 268 14.40 -5.11 21.03
C ASN A 268 12.88 -5.02 20.86
N ASN A 269 12.35 -3.94 20.27
CA ASN A 269 10.93 -3.77 20.05
C ASN A 269 10.49 -4.50 18.79
N ARG A 270 9.35 -5.21 18.88
CA ARG A 270 8.72 -5.82 17.72
C ARG A 270 7.98 -4.74 16.93
N ILE A 271 8.39 -4.51 15.69
CA ILE A 271 7.78 -3.54 14.79
C ILE A 271 6.78 -4.25 13.87
N ILE A 272 5.57 -3.71 13.75
CA ILE A 272 4.57 -4.12 12.77
C ILE A 272 4.21 -2.87 11.97
N SER A 273 4.56 -2.84 10.68
CA SER A 273 4.13 -1.78 9.76
C SER A 273 2.85 -2.23 9.05
N ILE A 274 1.85 -1.34 9.00
CA ILE A 274 0.63 -1.52 8.22
C ILE A 274 0.52 -0.30 7.33
N GLU A 275 0.65 -0.54 6.03
CA GLU A 275 0.48 0.46 4.99
C GLU A 275 -0.78 0.10 4.21
N ASP A 276 -1.43 1.08 3.58
CA ASP A 276 -2.62 0.83 2.74
C ASP A 276 -2.25 -0.15 1.62
N SER A 277 -2.54 -1.42 1.89
CA SER A 277 -2.38 -2.57 1.04
C SER A 277 -3.63 -3.41 1.22
N VAL A 278 -4.60 -3.18 0.35
CA VAL A 278 -5.89 -3.91 0.34
C VAL A 278 -5.66 -5.37 -0.06
N SER A 279 -6.30 -6.30 0.65
CA SER A 279 -6.32 -7.72 0.26
C SER A 279 -7.51 -8.01 -0.64
N GLY A 280 -7.42 -9.09 -1.44
CA GLY A 280 -8.54 -9.54 -2.30
C GLY A 280 -9.83 -9.90 -1.54
N THR A 281 -9.82 -10.09 -0.22
CA THR A 281 -11.02 -10.43 0.54
C THR A 281 -11.76 -9.23 1.12
N SER A 282 -11.21 -8.02 0.99
CA SER A 282 -11.79 -6.80 1.58
C SER A 282 -13.12 -6.45 0.91
N GLU A 283 -14.18 -6.17 1.67
CA GLU A 283 -15.48 -5.76 1.08
C GLU A 283 -15.43 -4.31 0.56
N ILE A 284 -15.97 -4.09 -0.64
CA ILE A 284 -16.11 -2.79 -1.27
C ILE A 284 -17.54 -2.58 -1.76
N VAL A 285 -17.97 -1.33 -1.74
CA VAL A 285 -19.21 -0.90 -2.39
C VAL A 285 -18.82 -0.17 -3.66
N PHE A 286 -19.36 -0.62 -4.79
CA PHE A 286 -19.14 -0.01 -6.08
C PHE A 286 -20.47 0.21 -6.81
N GLU A 287 -20.60 1.32 -7.51
CA GLU A 287 -21.68 1.58 -8.45
C GLU A 287 -21.26 1.02 -9.81
N HIS A 288 -22.13 0.25 -10.47
CA HIS A 288 -21.96 -0.12 -11.87
C HIS A 288 -23.24 0.24 -12.63
N ASP A 289 -23.12 1.06 -13.67
CA ASP A 289 -24.24 1.54 -14.49
C ASP A 289 -25.40 2.15 -13.68
N GLY A 290 -25.06 2.93 -12.65
CA GLY A 290 -26.02 3.60 -11.77
C GLY A 290 -26.67 2.70 -10.71
N LYS A 291 -26.25 1.43 -10.59
CA LYS A 291 -26.66 0.52 -9.52
C LYS A 291 -25.53 0.28 -8.51
N THR A 292 -25.78 0.63 -7.26
CA THR A 292 -24.85 0.35 -6.16
C THR A 292 -24.90 -1.11 -5.75
N THR A 293 -23.75 -1.77 -5.80
CA THR A 293 -23.56 -3.19 -5.50
C THR A 293 -22.41 -3.35 -4.48
N LYS A 294 -22.49 -4.37 -3.61
CA LYS A 294 -21.46 -4.66 -2.60
C LYS A 294 -20.85 -6.03 -2.88
N THR A 295 -19.52 -6.11 -2.96
CA THR A 295 -18.74 -7.33 -3.24
C THR A 295 -17.40 -7.27 -2.51
N THR A 296 -16.51 -8.25 -2.67
CA THR A 296 -15.11 -8.16 -2.21
C THR A 296 -14.20 -7.62 -3.30
N VAL A 297 -13.04 -7.06 -2.97
CA VAL A 297 -12.03 -6.56 -3.93
C VAL A 297 -11.71 -7.66 -4.96
N GLY A 298 -11.46 -8.88 -4.50
CA GLY A 298 -11.25 -10.06 -5.34
C GLY A 298 -12.52 -10.50 -6.06
N GLY A 299 -13.70 -10.41 -5.44
CA GLY A 299 -14.97 -10.68 -6.15
C GLY A 299 -15.27 -9.68 -7.26
N LEU A 300 -14.78 -8.44 -7.16
CA LEU A 300 -14.82 -7.49 -8.27
C LEU A 300 -13.73 -7.81 -9.28
N ILE A 301 -12.47 -7.92 -8.84
CA ILE A 301 -11.29 -8.05 -9.71
C ILE A 301 -11.23 -9.41 -10.41
N ASP A 302 -11.43 -10.52 -9.70
CA ASP A 302 -11.25 -11.89 -10.20
C ASP A 302 -12.30 -12.25 -11.28
N ASN A 303 -13.50 -11.67 -11.20
CA ASN A 303 -14.53 -11.81 -12.25
C ASN A 303 -14.20 -11.03 -13.53
N LEU A 304 -13.20 -10.15 -13.46
CA LEU A 304 -12.75 -9.30 -14.56
C LEU A 304 -11.43 -9.84 -15.17
N ILE A 305 -10.89 -10.96 -14.66
CA ILE A 305 -9.69 -11.64 -15.16
C ILE A 305 -10.11 -12.99 -15.78
N GLU A 306 -9.84 -13.22 -17.07
CA GLU A 306 -10.23 -14.45 -17.77
C GLU A 306 -9.28 -15.65 -17.56
N ASP A 307 -8.05 -15.45 -17.05
CA ASP A 307 -7.04 -16.52 -17.00
C ASP A 307 -6.27 -16.59 -15.67
N ASP A 308 -6.01 -17.83 -15.24
CA ASP A 308 -5.51 -18.23 -13.92
C ASP A 308 -3.98 -18.04 -13.78
N SER A 309 -3.49 -16.91 -14.28
CA SER A 309 -2.07 -16.59 -14.38
C SER A 309 -1.44 -16.20 -13.03
N ILE A 310 -0.19 -16.63 -12.83
CA ILE A 310 0.59 -16.47 -11.57
C ILE A 310 1.26 -15.08 -11.48
N SER A 311 0.93 -14.16 -12.39
CA SER A 311 1.53 -12.82 -12.51
C SER A 311 0.61 -11.71 -12.03
N ASP A 312 1.20 -10.57 -11.67
CA ASP A 312 0.46 -9.41 -11.19
C ASP A 312 -0.44 -8.83 -12.30
N VAL A 313 -1.75 -8.97 -12.17
CA VAL A 313 -2.69 -8.52 -13.20
C VAL A 313 -3.18 -7.12 -12.86
N SER A 314 -2.92 -6.18 -13.77
CA SER A 314 -3.51 -4.84 -13.79
C SER A 314 -4.55 -4.82 -14.89
N LEU A 315 -5.82 -4.72 -14.54
CA LEU A 315 -6.89 -4.68 -15.53
C LEU A 315 -7.19 -3.24 -15.96
N GLU A 316 -7.43 -3.04 -17.25
CA GLU A 316 -7.81 -1.75 -17.85
C GLU A 316 -9.08 -1.94 -18.69
N ASN A 317 -10.24 -1.70 -18.07
CA ASN A 317 -11.49 -1.18 -18.64
C ASN A 317 -12.67 -1.52 -17.72
N PHE A 318 -13.22 -0.51 -17.05
CA PHE A 318 -14.36 -0.66 -16.15
C PHE A 318 -15.38 0.46 -16.36
N GLU A 319 -15.76 0.70 -17.61
CA GLU A 319 -16.83 1.66 -17.92
C GLU A 319 -18.05 1.37 -17.05
N GLY A 320 -18.49 2.40 -16.34
CA GLY A 320 -19.61 2.34 -15.42
C GLY A 320 -19.27 1.99 -13.98
N ILE A 321 -18.06 1.51 -13.64
CA ILE A 321 -17.70 1.14 -12.25
C ILE A 321 -17.11 2.32 -11.47
N LYS A 322 -17.79 2.74 -10.39
CA LYS A 322 -17.34 3.79 -9.45
C LYS A 322 -17.26 3.26 -8.03
N ILE A 323 -16.26 3.68 -7.27
CA ILE A 323 -16.11 3.40 -5.84
C ILE A 323 -16.25 4.68 -5.02
N LEU A 324 -16.62 4.54 -3.75
CA LEU A 324 -16.65 5.68 -2.82
C LEU A 324 -15.22 6.12 -2.49
N SER A 325 -14.90 7.39 -2.76
CA SER A 325 -13.61 8.00 -2.46
C SER A 325 -13.81 9.34 -1.74
N SER A 326 -12.86 9.72 -0.89
CA SER A 326 -12.85 11.05 -0.29
C SER A 326 -12.26 12.08 -1.26
N SER A 327 -12.96 13.17 -1.48
CA SER A 327 -12.50 14.30 -2.27
C SER A 327 -11.50 15.15 -1.47
N LYS A 328 -10.81 16.08 -2.14
CA LYS A 328 -9.87 17.01 -1.49
C LYS A 328 -10.52 17.91 -0.42
N ALA A 329 -11.86 18.03 -0.43
CA ALA A 329 -12.63 18.76 0.56
C ALA A 329 -13.15 17.88 1.72
N GLY A 330 -12.79 16.58 1.74
CA GLY A 330 -13.24 15.63 2.75
C GLY A 330 -14.66 15.09 2.54
N LEU A 331 -15.27 15.33 1.37
CA LEU A 331 -16.59 14.81 1.02
C LEU A 331 -16.46 13.44 0.37
N ILE A 332 -17.40 12.53 0.65
CA ILE A 332 -17.44 11.21 0.00
C ILE A 332 -18.15 11.35 -1.36
N GLU A 333 -17.51 10.90 -2.44
CA GLU A 333 -18.05 10.93 -3.79
C GLU A 333 -17.78 9.62 -4.56
N TRP A 334 -18.65 9.30 -5.53
CA TRP A 334 -18.47 8.17 -6.42
C TRP A 334 -17.46 8.51 -7.51
N LYS A 335 -16.38 7.74 -7.56
CA LYS A 335 -15.23 7.97 -8.42
C LYS A 335 -14.83 6.69 -9.13
N GLU A 336 -14.54 6.79 -10.43
CA GLU A 336 -14.01 5.65 -11.17
C GLU A 336 -12.60 5.34 -10.68
N PRO A 337 -12.32 4.08 -10.27
CA PRO A 337 -10.98 3.65 -9.89
C PRO A 337 -10.03 3.78 -11.07
N SER A 338 -8.82 4.27 -10.82
CA SER A 338 -7.82 4.42 -11.87
C SER A 338 -7.25 3.07 -12.33
N HIS A 339 -7.09 2.11 -11.42
CA HIS A 339 -6.58 0.76 -11.71
C HIS A 339 -7.07 -0.25 -10.68
N PHE A 340 -7.08 -1.53 -11.07
CA PHE A 340 -7.20 -2.67 -10.16
C PHE A 340 -5.96 -3.56 -10.32
N ILE A 341 -5.32 -3.95 -9.21
CA ILE A 341 -4.04 -4.67 -9.20
C ILE A 341 -4.18 -5.91 -8.31
N ARG A 342 -3.76 -7.09 -8.78
CA ARG A 342 -3.75 -8.36 -8.03
C ARG A 342 -2.32 -8.91 -7.91
N HIS A 343 -1.89 -9.35 -6.74
CA HIS A 343 -0.58 -10.00 -6.48
C HIS A 343 -0.76 -11.40 -5.85
N LYS A 344 -0.17 -12.46 -6.41
CA LYS A 344 -0.28 -13.84 -5.85
C LYS A 344 0.90 -14.13 -4.91
N VAL A 345 0.62 -14.40 -3.63
CA VAL A 345 1.64 -14.75 -2.62
C VAL A 345 1.88 -16.27 -2.63
N LYS A 346 3.15 -16.71 -2.73
CA LYS A 346 3.54 -18.14 -2.58
C LYS A 346 3.54 -18.59 -1.11
N LYS A 347 2.36 -18.70 -0.53
CA LYS A 347 2.13 -19.55 0.65
C LYS A 347 1.03 -20.52 0.24
N ASP A 348 1.26 -21.82 0.39
CA ASP A 348 0.24 -22.82 0.06
C ASP A 348 -1.02 -22.53 0.88
N LEU A 349 -2.12 -22.19 0.22
CA LEU A 349 -3.43 -22.08 0.88
C LEU A 349 -4.00 -23.50 0.94
N LEU A 350 -4.39 -23.91 2.14
CA LEU A 350 -5.09 -25.17 2.36
C LEU A 350 -6.58 -24.90 2.19
N ALA A 351 -7.16 -25.45 1.13
CA ALA A 351 -8.60 -25.46 0.89
C ALA A 351 -9.22 -26.68 1.57
N ILE A 352 -9.90 -26.45 2.69
CA ILE A 352 -10.53 -27.50 3.49
C ILE A 352 -12.00 -27.59 3.09
N THR A 353 -12.41 -28.73 2.56
CA THR A 353 -13.82 -29.00 2.25
C THR A 353 -14.48 -29.71 3.42
N LEU A 354 -15.48 -29.07 4.03
CA LEU A 354 -16.26 -29.64 5.11
C LEU A 354 -17.29 -30.63 4.57
N LYS A 355 -17.78 -31.53 5.44
CA LYS A 355 -18.88 -32.46 5.11
C LYS A 355 -20.16 -31.74 4.65
N SER A 356 -20.36 -30.49 5.06
CA SER A 356 -21.47 -29.64 4.61
C SER A 356 -21.31 -29.13 3.16
N GLY A 357 -20.17 -29.35 2.52
CA GLY A 357 -19.82 -28.76 1.21
C GLY A 357 -19.21 -27.36 1.31
N ARG A 358 -19.15 -26.76 2.50
CA ARG A 358 -18.50 -25.46 2.73
C ARG A 358 -16.98 -25.61 2.63
N GLN A 359 -16.34 -24.70 1.91
CA GLN A 359 -14.88 -24.61 1.78
C GLN A 359 -14.32 -23.52 2.70
N ILE A 360 -13.22 -23.83 3.37
CA ILE A 360 -12.46 -22.90 4.22
C ILE A 360 -11.04 -22.83 3.66
N GLU A 361 -10.56 -21.62 3.35
CA GLU A 361 -9.18 -21.40 2.92
C GLU A 361 -8.35 -20.84 4.07
N VAL A 362 -7.27 -21.52 4.43
CA VAL A 362 -6.36 -21.10 5.49
C VAL A 362 -4.91 -21.22 5.05
N THR A 363 -4.03 -20.39 5.62
CA THR A 363 -2.58 -20.62 5.49
C THR A 363 -2.15 -21.77 6.41
N PRO A 364 -1.00 -22.44 6.16
CA PRO A 364 -0.60 -23.63 6.91
C PRO A 364 -0.34 -23.35 8.41
N ASN A 365 -0.10 -22.09 8.76
CA ASN A 365 0.17 -21.63 10.12
C ASN A 365 -1.05 -21.00 10.81
N HIS A 366 -2.20 -20.96 10.14
CA HIS A 366 -3.43 -20.39 10.70
C HIS A 366 -4.17 -21.48 11.48
N SER A 367 -4.51 -21.23 12.75
CA SER A 367 -5.20 -22.21 13.59
C SER A 367 -6.72 -22.13 13.43
N LEU A 368 -7.39 -23.28 13.30
CA LEU A 368 -8.85 -23.42 13.30
C LEU A 368 -9.32 -24.11 14.60
N PHE A 369 -10.53 -23.79 15.04
CA PHE A 369 -11.13 -24.43 16.21
C PHE A 369 -11.68 -25.82 15.84
N THR A 370 -11.34 -26.80 16.66
CA THR A 370 -11.77 -28.19 16.55
C THR A 370 -12.56 -28.61 17.77
N LEU A 371 -13.49 -29.55 17.57
CA LEU A 371 -14.18 -30.20 18.67
C LEU A 371 -13.54 -31.57 18.93
N GLY A 372 -12.87 -31.71 20.08
CA GLY A 372 -12.31 -32.98 20.53
C GLY A 372 -13.41 -34.01 20.82
N ASN A 373 -13.03 -35.29 20.89
CA ASN A 373 -13.95 -36.38 21.25
C ASN A 373 -14.55 -36.24 22.66
N ASP A 374 -14.00 -35.37 23.50
CA ASP A 374 -14.48 -35.00 24.83
C ASP A 374 -15.42 -33.77 24.83
N ALA A 375 -15.85 -33.32 23.65
CA ALA A 375 -16.66 -32.11 23.44
C ALA A 375 -16.00 -30.80 23.89
N LYS A 376 -14.66 -30.76 24.01
CA LYS A 376 -13.91 -29.52 24.27
C LYS A 376 -13.40 -28.90 22.98
N ILE A 377 -13.44 -27.57 22.94
CA ILE A 377 -12.95 -26.77 21.82
C ILE A 377 -11.44 -26.57 21.99
N SER A 378 -10.66 -26.82 20.94
CA SER A 378 -9.20 -26.63 20.91
C SER A 378 -8.70 -26.14 19.55
N ALA A 379 -7.58 -25.43 19.50
CA ALA A 379 -7.01 -24.92 18.25
C ALA A 379 -6.13 -25.96 17.54
N LEU A 380 -6.27 -26.08 16.21
CA LEU A 380 -5.48 -26.97 15.34
C LEU A 380 -4.92 -26.16 14.17
N ASN A 381 -3.62 -26.22 13.93
CA ASN A 381 -3.01 -25.51 12.79
C ASN A 381 -3.51 -26.05 11.45
N GLY A 382 -3.63 -25.18 10.45
CA GLY A 382 -4.05 -25.55 9.10
C GLY A 382 -3.26 -26.74 8.54
N SER A 383 -1.94 -26.73 8.72
CA SER A 383 -1.03 -27.82 8.31
C SER A 383 -1.26 -29.17 9.02
N GLU A 384 -1.96 -29.17 10.15
CA GLU A 384 -2.21 -30.35 10.98
C GLU A 384 -3.60 -30.96 10.73
N ILE A 385 -4.43 -30.33 9.90
CA ILE A 385 -5.77 -30.78 9.55
C ILE A 385 -5.70 -31.99 8.61
N LYS A 386 -6.47 -33.04 8.96
CA LYS A 386 -6.57 -34.28 8.19
C LYS A 386 -8.03 -34.62 7.90
N ASP A 387 -8.28 -35.41 6.86
CA ASP A 387 -9.62 -35.94 6.58
C ASP A 387 -10.23 -36.62 7.81
N GLY A 388 -11.44 -36.20 8.19
CA GLY A 388 -12.11 -36.65 9.41
C GLY A 388 -11.88 -35.78 10.65
N SER A 389 -11.06 -34.73 10.58
CA SER A 389 -10.92 -33.74 11.65
C SER A 389 -12.26 -33.00 11.86
N TRP A 390 -12.65 -32.82 13.13
CA TRP A 390 -13.85 -32.08 13.50
C TRP A 390 -13.52 -30.59 13.55
N LEU A 391 -14.00 -29.82 12.59
CA LEU A 391 -13.92 -28.36 12.62
C LEU A 391 -15.20 -27.81 13.23
N ALA A 392 -15.06 -26.90 14.19
CA ALA A 392 -16.16 -26.16 14.77
C ALA A 392 -16.64 -25.17 13.70
N VAL A 393 -17.78 -25.48 13.08
CA VAL A 393 -18.35 -24.68 12.01
C VAL A 393 -19.76 -24.27 12.42
N PRO A 394 -20.14 -23.00 12.20
CA PRO A 394 -21.48 -22.55 12.50
C PRO A 394 -22.42 -23.26 11.53
N ARG A 395 -23.45 -23.91 12.07
CA ARG A 395 -24.55 -24.49 11.30
C ARG A 395 -25.83 -23.99 11.95
N ALA A 396 -26.80 -23.57 11.14
CA ALA A 396 -28.15 -23.30 11.64
C ALA A 396 -28.70 -24.57 12.31
N LEU A 397 -28.72 -24.56 13.64
CA LEU A 397 -29.45 -25.49 14.47
C LEU A 397 -30.64 -24.69 14.96
N GLY A 398 -31.85 -25.02 14.48
CA GLY A 398 -33.06 -24.30 14.90
C GLY A 398 -33.11 -24.20 16.42
N TRP A 399 -33.16 -22.97 16.93
CA TRP A 399 -33.10 -22.72 18.37
C TRP A 399 -34.35 -23.30 19.04
N LYS A 400 -34.17 -24.34 19.87
CA LYS A 400 -35.26 -24.96 20.65
C LYS A 400 -35.33 -24.48 22.11
N GLY A 401 -34.50 -23.50 22.48
CA GLY A 401 -34.31 -23.06 23.86
C GLY A 401 -35.32 -22.02 24.34
N GLY A 402 -35.62 -22.03 25.65
CA GLY A 402 -36.43 -21.00 26.30
C GLY A 402 -35.71 -19.65 26.42
N LYS A 403 -36.39 -18.65 26.99
CA LYS A 403 -35.87 -17.28 27.17
C LYS A 403 -34.62 -17.28 28.06
N VAL A 404 -33.43 -17.13 27.46
CA VAL A 404 -32.15 -17.03 28.18
C VAL A 404 -31.77 -15.55 28.26
N VAL A 405 -31.50 -15.05 29.47
CA VAL A 405 -31.10 -13.65 29.69
C VAL A 405 -29.71 -13.62 30.32
N PHE A 406 -28.77 -12.95 29.66
CA PHE A 406 -27.47 -12.62 30.22
C PHE A 406 -27.58 -11.37 31.09
N ASP A 407 -27.27 -11.55 32.37
CA ASP A 407 -27.26 -10.46 33.35
C ASP A 407 -25.84 -9.96 33.56
N LEU A 408 -25.51 -8.82 32.93
CA LEU A 408 -24.19 -8.18 33.02
C LEU A 408 -23.87 -7.64 34.40
N ARG A 409 -24.86 -7.47 35.29
CA ARG A 409 -24.61 -7.04 36.68
C ARG A 409 -23.76 -8.07 37.43
N LYS A 410 -23.84 -9.34 37.03
CA LYS A 410 -23.02 -10.43 37.60
C LYS A 410 -21.56 -10.39 37.18
N SER A 411 -21.25 -9.66 36.09
CA SER A 411 -19.90 -9.55 35.51
C SER A 411 -19.42 -8.09 35.52
N MET A 412 -19.93 -7.27 36.42
CA MET A 412 -19.72 -5.82 36.41
C MET A 412 -18.23 -5.45 36.63
N SER A 413 -17.46 -6.30 37.31
CA SER A 413 -16.01 -6.15 37.46
C SER A 413 -15.22 -6.24 36.14
N ALA A 414 -15.81 -6.73 35.04
CA ALA A 414 -15.16 -6.70 33.73
C ALA A 414 -15.19 -5.30 33.07
N PHE A 415 -15.88 -4.33 33.69
CA PHE A 415 -16.14 -3.00 33.12
C PHE A 415 -15.57 -1.86 33.98
N GLU A 416 -14.42 -2.06 34.63
CA GLU A 416 -13.84 -1.12 35.61
C GLU A 416 -13.66 0.32 35.05
N ASP A 417 -13.37 0.45 33.75
CA ASP A 417 -13.22 1.76 33.08
C ASP A 417 -14.53 2.42 32.63
N CYS A 418 -15.68 1.78 32.86
CA CYS A 418 -17.00 2.25 32.47
C CYS A 418 -17.75 2.95 33.62
N PHE A 419 -18.85 3.62 33.27
CA PHE A 419 -19.80 4.18 34.22
C PHE A 419 -21.17 3.57 34.02
N VAL A 420 -21.93 3.49 35.10
CA VAL A 420 -23.28 2.98 35.15
C VAL A 420 -24.22 4.17 35.10
N LYS A 421 -25.23 4.10 34.24
CA LYS A 421 -26.31 5.10 34.13
C LYS A 421 -27.65 4.46 34.47
N SER A 422 -28.30 4.96 35.50
CA SER A 422 -29.64 4.51 35.91
C SER A 422 -30.33 5.57 36.76
N ILE A 423 -31.66 5.63 36.67
CA ILE A 423 -32.48 6.51 37.50
C ILE A 423 -32.42 6.10 38.99
N GLU A 424 -32.07 4.85 39.27
CA GLU A 424 -31.96 4.28 40.62
C GLU A 424 -30.62 4.61 41.30
N ILE A 425 -29.64 5.14 40.58
CA ILE A 425 -28.33 5.49 41.16
C ILE A 425 -28.46 6.58 42.22
N ALA A 426 -29.24 7.62 41.94
CA ALA A 426 -29.39 8.74 42.87
C ALA A 426 -29.95 8.33 44.25
N PRO A 427 -31.03 7.53 44.36
CA PRO A 427 -31.49 7.04 45.66
C PRO A 427 -30.50 6.05 46.30
N LEU A 428 -29.93 5.10 45.56
CA LEU A 428 -29.00 4.10 46.11
C LEU A 428 -27.71 4.74 46.68
N LEU A 429 -27.13 5.71 45.98
CA LEU A 429 -25.96 6.45 46.47
C LEU A 429 -26.28 7.34 47.69
N LYS A 430 -27.52 7.81 47.84
CA LYS A 430 -27.93 8.60 49.01
C LYS A 430 -27.98 7.75 50.28
N GLU A 431 -28.38 6.48 50.18
CA GLU A 431 -28.43 5.54 51.30
C GLU A 431 -27.03 5.24 51.87
N SER A 432 -26.02 5.08 50.99
CA SER A 432 -24.63 4.77 51.38
C SER A 432 -23.70 5.99 51.33
N ARG A 433 -24.25 7.21 51.33
CA ARG A 433 -23.52 8.44 50.97
C ARG A 433 -22.31 8.72 51.85
N ARG A 434 -22.38 8.41 53.15
CA ARG A 434 -21.31 8.72 54.11
C ARG A 434 -20.05 7.89 53.83
N GLU A 435 -20.23 6.60 53.57
CA GLU A 435 -19.15 5.65 53.26
C GLU A 435 -18.55 5.92 51.88
N LEU A 436 -19.41 6.13 50.87
CA LEU A 436 -18.94 6.46 49.52
C LEU A 436 -18.19 7.80 49.45
N ASN A 437 -18.60 8.80 50.26
CA ASN A 437 -17.85 10.07 50.35
C ASN A 437 -16.44 9.88 50.90
N TYR A 438 -16.21 8.88 51.76
CA TYR A 438 -14.90 8.55 52.31
C TYR A 438 -14.02 7.88 51.25
N LEU A 439 -14.58 6.94 50.49
CA LEU A 439 -13.84 6.18 49.46
C LEU A 439 -13.57 6.98 48.18
N PHE A 440 -14.56 7.75 47.69
CA PHE A 440 -14.51 8.38 46.36
C PHE A 440 -14.50 9.92 46.40
N GLY A 441 -14.63 10.52 47.57
CA GLY A 441 -14.66 11.97 47.76
C GLY A 441 -16.05 12.60 47.55
N LYS A 442 -16.38 13.58 48.40
CA LYS A 442 -17.71 14.23 48.45
C LYS A 442 -18.15 14.84 47.12
N ASN A 443 -17.24 15.45 46.37
CA ASN A 443 -17.59 16.11 45.10
C ASN A 443 -18.01 15.09 44.03
N ASN A 444 -17.30 13.96 43.92
CA ASN A 444 -17.58 12.91 42.94
C ASN A 444 -18.91 12.22 43.24
N VAL A 445 -19.19 11.89 44.51
CA VAL A 445 -20.46 11.30 44.93
C VAL A 445 -21.63 12.28 44.70
N CYS A 446 -21.46 13.57 45.01
CA CYS A 446 -22.49 14.58 44.73
C CYS A 446 -22.76 14.73 43.24
N HIS A 447 -21.71 14.68 42.41
CA HIS A 447 -21.83 14.70 40.96
C HIS A 447 -22.62 13.48 40.46
N ALA A 448 -22.27 12.27 40.93
CA ALA A 448 -22.94 11.03 40.53
C ALA A 448 -24.43 11.00 40.92
N ILE A 449 -24.78 11.50 42.12
CA ILE A 449 -26.18 11.65 42.55
C ILE A 449 -26.93 12.64 41.66
N LYS A 450 -26.29 13.74 41.24
CA LYS A 450 -26.91 14.78 40.43
C LYS A 450 -27.14 14.33 38.99
N THR A 451 -26.21 13.56 38.43
CA THR A 451 -26.24 13.15 37.02
C THR A 451 -26.88 11.78 36.79
N GLY A 452 -27.04 10.97 37.84
CA GLY A 452 -27.47 9.57 37.71
C GLY A 452 -26.44 8.68 37.01
N ASN A 453 -25.16 9.09 37.05
CA ASN A 453 -24.03 8.37 36.47
C ASN A 453 -22.99 8.10 37.56
N ALA A 454 -22.63 6.84 37.80
CA ALA A 454 -21.61 6.46 38.78
C ALA A 454 -20.55 5.57 38.13
N SER A 455 -19.29 5.61 38.56
CA SER A 455 -18.30 4.63 38.10
C SER A 455 -18.74 3.22 38.48
N VAL A 456 -18.34 2.22 37.69
CA VAL A 456 -18.59 0.81 38.01
C VAL A 456 -18.03 0.46 39.38
N GLU A 457 -16.85 0.97 39.73
CA GLU A 457 -16.25 0.80 41.05
C GLU A 457 -17.14 1.32 42.19
N MET A 458 -17.81 2.47 42.01
CA MET A 458 -18.72 3.02 43.00
C MET A 458 -19.99 2.16 43.15
N ILE A 459 -20.48 1.58 42.05
CA ILE A 459 -21.63 0.67 42.09
C ILE A 459 -21.28 -0.65 42.79
N LEU A 460 -20.07 -1.17 42.60
CA LEU A 460 -19.60 -2.38 43.28
C LEU A 460 -19.52 -2.24 44.81
N GLN A 461 -19.47 -1.01 45.35
CA GLN A 461 -19.52 -0.74 46.79
C GLN A 461 -20.95 -0.67 47.36
N LEU A 462 -21.99 -0.69 46.51
CA LEU A 462 -23.38 -0.64 46.98
C LEU A 462 -23.87 -2.00 47.45
N GLN A 463 -24.68 -2.02 48.51
CA GLN A 463 -25.34 -3.25 48.97
C GLN A 463 -26.37 -3.79 47.97
N LYS A 464 -26.90 -2.93 47.10
CA LYS A 464 -27.85 -3.28 46.05
C LYS A 464 -27.42 -2.64 44.74
N ALA A 465 -27.33 -3.44 43.70
CA ALA A 465 -27.14 -2.94 42.34
C ALA A 465 -28.47 -2.38 41.80
N PRO A 466 -28.42 -1.37 40.90
CA PRO A 466 -29.60 -0.89 40.21
C PRO A 466 -30.28 -2.01 39.41
N SER A 467 -31.60 -2.06 39.45
CA SER A 467 -32.39 -3.13 38.81
C SER A 467 -32.47 -2.95 37.29
N ALA A 468 -32.51 -1.71 36.81
CA ALA A 468 -32.48 -1.37 35.39
C ALA A 468 -31.47 -0.25 35.11
N GLY A 469 -30.87 -0.26 33.94
CA GLY A 469 -29.87 0.74 33.55
C GLY A 469 -28.93 0.26 32.45
N PHE A 470 -27.92 1.08 32.21
CA PHE A 470 -26.91 0.86 31.18
C PHE A 470 -25.50 0.93 31.77
N ILE A 471 -24.61 0.08 31.28
CA ILE A 471 -23.15 0.26 31.37
C ILE A 471 -22.74 1.13 30.20
N CYS A 472 -21.98 2.18 30.45
CA CYS A 472 -21.60 3.18 29.48
C CYS A 472 -20.08 3.32 29.42
N SER A 473 -19.53 3.27 28.21
CA SER A 473 -18.10 3.51 27.97
C SER A 473 -17.79 5.00 28.03
N ARG A 474 -16.52 5.36 28.25
CA ARG A 474 -16.05 6.77 28.19
C ARG A 474 -16.28 7.42 26.82
N LEU A 475 -16.40 6.62 25.77
CA LEU A 475 -16.66 7.05 24.38
C LEU A 475 -18.16 7.19 24.07
N GLY A 476 -19.06 6.91 25.04
CA GLY A 476 -20.49 7.15 24.93
C GLY A 476 -21.35 5.94 24.55
N THR A 477 -20.75 4.79 24.26
CA THR A 477 -21.45 3.52 23.95
C THR A 477 -22.22 3.04 25.18
N LYS A 478 -23.44 2.51 25.00
CA LYS A 478 -24.29 2.04 26.10
C LYS A 478 -24.71 0.58 25.90
N ILE A 479 -24.62 -0.21 26.95
CA ILE A 479 -25.00 -1.63 26.97
C ILE A 479 -26.02 -1.83 28.10
N PRO A 480 -27.22 -2.39 27.85
CA PRO A 480 -28.20 -2.65 28.90
C PRO A 480 -27.72 -3.73 29.86
N PHE A 481 -28.16 -3.70 31.13
CA PHE A 481 -27.77 -4.72 32.12
C PHE A 481 -28.23 -6.14 31.78
N GLU A 482 -29.38 -6.27 31.13
CA GLU A 482 -29.93 -7.56 30.74
C GLU A 482 -29.94 -7.65 29.22
N ILE A 483 -29.24 -8.64 28.69
CA ILE A 483 -29.20 -8.95 27.27
C ILE A 483 -29.93 -10.27 27.06
N GLU A 484 -31.08 -10.23 26.41
CA GLU A 484 -31.80 -11.43 26.01
C GLU A 484 -31.07 -12.12 24.85
N VAL A 485 -30.72 -13.40 25.06
CA VAL A 485 -30.16 -14.29 24.05
C VAL A 485 -31.31 -14.90 23.27
N ASP A 486 -31.60 -14.26 22.15
CA ASP A 486 -32.45 -14.80 21.11
C ASP A 486 -31.64 -15.65 20.12
N GLU A 487 -32.35 -16.26 19.17
CA GLU A 487 -31.75 -17.10 18.12
C GLU A 487 -30.65 -16.35 17.35
N ASP A 488 -30.85 -15.05 17.14
CA ASP A 488 -29.89 -14.19 16.47
C ASP A 488 -28.61 -14.05 17.29
N LEU A 489 -28.69 -13.59 18.54
CA LEU A 489 -27.52 -13.38 19.38
C LEU A 489 -26.75 -14.69 19.64
N ALA A 490 -27.46 -15.81 19.79
CA ALA A 490 -26.85 -17.13 19.88
C ALA A 490 -26.08 -17.51 18.61
N CYS A 491 -26.67 -17.27 17.44
CA CYS A 491 -26.03 -17.51 16.16
C CYS A 491 -24.78 -16.64 15.98
N PHE A 492 -24.83 -15.36 16.33
CA PHE A 492 -23.67 -14.45 16.28
C PHE A 492 -22.54 -14.86 17.21
N ALA A 493 -22.85 -15.25 18.44
CA ALA A 493 -21.82 -15.76 19.35
C ALA A 493 -21.19 -17.05 18.81
N GLY A 494 -21.99 -17.93 18.19
CA GLY A 494 -21.49 -19.13 17.52
C GLY A 494 -20.62 -18.83 16.30
N LEU A 495 -21.01 -17.86 15.47
CA LEU A 495 -20.22 -17.37 14.33
C LEU A 495 -18.89 -16.78 14.80
N TRP A 496 -18.92 -16.01 15.88
CA TRP A 496 -17.71 -15.43 16.48
C TRP A 496 -16.76 -16.49 17.01
N LEU A 497 -17.28 -17.49 17.72
CA LEU A 497 -16.46 -18.58 18.24
C LEU A 497 -15.86 -19.47 17.15
N ALA A 498 -16.50 -19.57 15.99
CA ALA A 498 -16.04 -20.44 14.90
C ALA A 498 -15.05 -19.74 13.96
N ASP A 499 -15.35 -18.53 13.51
CA ASP A 499 -14.61 -17.82 12.44
C ASP A 499 -14.17 -16.39 12.86
N GLY A 500 -14.41 -16.00 14.11
CA GLY A 500 -14.10 -14.67 14.60
C GLY A 500 -12.65 -14.50 15.03
N CYS A 501 -12.04 -13.40 14.62
CA CYS A 501 -10.84 -12.84 15.24
C CYS A 501 -11.25 -11.68 16.15
N TYR A 502 -10.55 -11.48 17.27
CA TYR A 502 -10.77 -10.31 18.13
C TYR A 502 -9.49 -9.50 18.27
N ASP A 503 -9.63 -8.18 18.27
CA ASP A 503 -8.65 -7.26 18.84
C ASP A 503 -9.22 -6.69 20.16
N ARG A 504 -8.55 -5.71 20.78
CA ARG A 504 -9.01 -5.15 22.07
C ARG A 504 -10.37 -4.46 22.00
N ASN A 505 -10.81 -4.00 20.83
CA ASN A 505 -11.97 -3.11 20.66
C ASN A 505 -12.94 -3.58 19.56
N SER A 506 -12.63 -4.64 18.83
CA SER A 506 -13.43 -5.10 17.70
C SER A 506 -13.45 -6.61 17.59
N VAL A 507 -14.55 -7.10 17.04
CA VAL A 507 -14.72 -8.47 16.62
C VAL A 507 -14.83 -8.47 15.11
N LEU A 508 -13.92 -9.20 14.45
CA LEU A 508 -13.86 -9.32 13.01
C LEU A 508 -14.30 -10.73 12.63
N MET A 509 -15.46 -10.85 11.99
CA MET A 509 -16.03 -12.13 11.56
C MET A 509 -16.16 -12.19 10.05
N SER A 510 -15.59 -13.22 9.44
CA SER A 510 -15.75 -13.49 8.01
C SER A 510 -16.89 -14.47 7.79
N VAL A 511 -18.04 -14.01 7.29
CA VAL A 511 -19.24 -14.83 7.12
C VAL A 511 -19.68 -14.82 5.66
N VAL A 512 -19.65 -16.01 5.04
CA VAL A 512 -20.01 -16.21 3.62
C VAL A 512 -21.49 -16.59 3.45
N GLU A 513 -22.11 -17.15 4.50
CA GLU A 513 -23.50 -17.62 4.44
C GLU A 513 -24.51 -16.47 4.55
N PRO A 514 -25.43 -16.29 3.58
CA PRO A 514 -26.40 -15.18 3.58
C PRO A 514 -27.30 -15.13 4.82
N GLU A 515 -27.66 -16.29 5.39
CA GLU A 515 -28.48 -16.36 6.60
C GLU A 515 -27.72 -15.85 7.83
N ALA A 516 -26.45 -16.23 7.95
CA ALA A 516 -25.57 -15.77 9.01
C ALA A 516 -25.25 -14.27 8.87
N ARG A 517 -25.08 -13.76 7.64
CA ARG A 517 -24.95 -12.32 7.37
C ARG A 517 -26.17 -11.53 7.82
N LYS A 518 -27.38 -11.98 7.46
CA LYS A 518 -28.63 -11.34 7.91
C LYS A 518 -28.75 -11.35 9.43
N THR A 519 -28.23 -12.39 10.08
CA THR A 519 -28.24 -12.50 11.54
C THR A 519 -27.30 -11.47 12.19
N ILE A 520 -26.09 -11.30 11.63
CA ILE A 520 -25.16 -10.23 12.05
C ILE A 520 -25.76 -8.84 11.83
N GLU A 521 -26.41 -8.61 10.68
CA GLU A 521 -27.08 -7.34 10.37
C GLU A 521 -28.19 -7.02 11.39
N ARG A 522 -29.06 -7.99 11.71
CA ARG A 522 -30.11 -7.83 12.74
C ARG A 522 -29.55 -7.48 14.12
N ILE A 523 -28.39 -8.05 14.49
CA ILE A 523 -27.75 -7.77 15.77
C ILE A 523 -27.03 -6.44 15.78
N ALA A 524 -26.36 -6.07 14.69
CA ALA A 524 -25.75 -4.76 14.54
C ALA A 524 -26.81 -3.67 14.67
N GLU A 525 -27.96 -3.82 14.03
CA GLU A 525 -29.11 -2.91 14.18
C GLU A 525 -29.64 -2.85 15.62
N ARG A 526 -29.62 -3.98 16.34
CA ARG A 526 -30.06 -4.07 17.73
C ARG A 526 -29.07 -3.47 18.74
N LEU A 527 -27.77 -3.49 18.44
CA LEU A 527 -26.68 -3.10 19.36
C LEU A 527 -26.06 -1.72 19.08
N VAL A 528 -26.42 -1.05 17.97
CA VAL A 528 -26.09 0.35 17.73
C VAL A 528 -26.97 1.23 18.62
N PHE A 529 -26.43 1.66 19.77
CA PHE A 529 -27.08 2.53 20.77
C PHE A 529 -26.40 3.89 20.92
#